data_AF-A0A7S4LNM1-F1
#
_entry.id   AF-A0A7S4LNM1-F1
#
_cell.length_a   1.000
_cell.length_b   1.000
_cell.length_c   1.000
_cell.angle_alpha   90.00
_cell.angle_beta   90.00
_cell.angle_gamma   90.00
#
_symmetry.space_group_name_H-M   'P 1'
#
loop_
_entity.id
_entity.type
_entity.pdbx_description
1 polymer ?
#
loop_
_entity_poly.entity_id
_entity_poly.type
_entity_poly.pdbx_seq_one_letter_code
_entity_poly.pdbx_strand_id
1 'polypeptide(L)'
;MADATKVVSAVDKTYADIQSVKTRMTGVTGTLNQLKVAVATALPADASKGQQINVGFVRQELTKAKEAVAKFKEMVREAAENGGAAAGGLPNARRQMKDDKTRTLYERVGGDLNIETGVEIMFNKMLQDSRVRSYFEKNQRKMQQMRKKFFQFISGFFGGPALYDANNIK
;
A
#
# COMPACT_ATOMS: atom_id res chain seq x y z
N MET A 1 6.21 -27.01 -25.88
CA MET A 1 7.50 -27.04 -25.16
C MET A 1 8.11 -25.65 -24.94
N ALA A 2 8.01 -24.69 -25.88
CA ALA A 2 8.64 -23.36 -25.75
C ALA A 2 8.05 -22.43 -24.66
N ASP A 3 6.76 -22.57 -24.31
CA ASP A 3 6.13 -21.70 -23.31
C ASP A 3 6.46 -22.10 -21.87
N ALA A 4 6.66 -23.40 -21.60
CA ALA A 4 7.04 -23.88 -20.29
C ALA A 4 8.42 -23.33 -19.86
N THR A 5 9.37 -23.23 -20.78
CA THR A 5 10.71 -22.70 -20.51
C THR A 5 10.70 -21.20 -20.21
N LYS A 6 9.77 -20.43 -20.83
CA LYS A 6 9.58 -19.00 -20.54
C LYS A 6 8.94 -18.77 -19.17
N VAL A 7 7.99 -19.63 -18.78
CA VAL A 7 7.36 -19.56 -17.47
C VAL A 7 8.39 -19.89 -16.38
N VAL A 8 9.22 -20.92 -16.58
CA VAL A 8 10.27 -21.29 -15.63
C VAL A 8 11.31 -20.17 -15.46
N SER A 9 11.78 -19.56 -16.54
CA SER A 9 12.74 -18.44 -16.43
C SER A 9 12.14 -17.17 -15.81
N ALA A 10 10.84 -16.93 -16.01
CA ALA A 10 10.12 -15.87 -15.32
C ALA A 10 10.00 -16.13 -13.81
N VAL A 11 9.72 -17.38 -13.42
CA VAL A 11 9.65 -17.82 -12.02
C VAL A 11 11.02 -17.65 -11.33
N ASP A 12 12.10 -18.08 -11.97
CA ASP A 12 13.47 -17.94 -11.44
C ASP A 12 13.85 -16.46 -11.25
N LYS A 13 13.46 -15.61 -12.20
CA LYS A 13 13.68 -14.16 -12.09
C LYS A 13 12.88 -13.55 -10.95
N THR A 14 11.59 -13.91 -10.81
CA THR A 14 10.78 -13.43 -9.67
C THR A 14 11.32 -13.92 -8.33
N TYR A 15 11.86 -15.14 -8.26
CA TYR A 15 12.49 -15.66 -7.05
C TYR A 15 13.74 -14.84 -6.68
N ALA A 16 14.60 -14.54 -7.65
CA ALA A 16 15.78 -13.69 -7.45
C ALA A 16 15.39 -12.28 -6.96
N ASP A 17 14.35 -11.68 -7.56
CA ASP A 17 13.84 -10.37 -7.16
C ASP A 17 13.33 -10.39 -5.71
N ILE A 18 12.56 -11.42 -5.33
CA ILE A 18 12.06 -11.59 -3.95
C ILE A 18 13.22 -11.71 -2.95
N GLN A 19 14.28 -12.47 -3.27
CA GLN A 19 15.44 -12.58 -2.39
C GLN A 19 16.18 -11.24 -2.25
N SER A 20 16.29 -10.46 -3.33
CA SER A 20 16.89 -9.13 -3.27
C SER A 20 16.11 -8.17 -2.37
N VAL A 21 14.77 -8.21 -2.43
CA VAL A 21 13.88 -7.41 -1.59
C VAL A 21 13.99 -7.83 -0.13
N LYS A 22 14.03 -9.14 0.15
CA LYS A 22 14.22 -9.67 1.51
C LYS A 22 15.53 -9.17 2.13
N THR A 23 16.64 -9.21 1.39
CA THR A 23 17.94 -8.70 1.83
C THR A 23 17.92 -7.19 2.09
N ARG A 24 17.19 -6.42 1.27
CA ARG A 24 17.01 -4.98 1.52
C ARG A 24 16.17 -4.72 2.77
N MET A 25 15.10 -5.49 2.99
CA MET A 25 14.24 -5.37 4.17
C MET A 25 14.96 -5.74 5.47
N THR A 26 15.83 -6.77 5.45
CA THR A 26 16.65 -7.11 6.62
C THR A 26 17.65 -6.00 6.92
N GLY A 27 18.25 -5.38 5.91
CA GLY A 27 19.10 -4.19 6.07
C GLY A 27 18.36 -2.99 6.67
N VAL A 28 17.14 -2.70 6.19
CA VAL A 28 16.29 -1.63 6.74
C VAL A 28 15.88 -1.91 8.19
N THR A 29 15.56 -3.16 8.52
CA THR A 29 15.24 -3.56 9.90
C THR A 29 16.45 -3.41 10.82
N GLY A 30 17.64 -3.77 10.34
CA GLY A 30 18.90 -3.61 11.07
C GLY A 30 19.22 -2.13 11.36
N THR A 31 19.12 -1.28 10.35
CA THR A 31 19.32 0.18 10.50
C THR A 31 18.27 0.81 11.41
N LEU A 32 17.01 0.35 11.35
CA LEU A 32 15.96 0.80 12.26
C LEU A 32 16.24 0.39 13.72
N ASN A 33 16.74 -0.82 13.95
CA ASN A 33 17.12 -1.26 15.29
C ASN A 33 18.34 -0.48 15.81
N GLN A 34 19.33 -0.20 14.96
CA GLN A 34 20.46 0.66 15.32
C GLN A 34 20.00 2.09 15.65
N LEU A 35 19.05 2.65 14.89
CA LEU A 35 18.43 3.94 15.20
C LEU A 35 17.64 3.92 16.51
N LYS A 36 16.87 2.86 16.77
CA LYS A 36 16.16 2.69 18.05
C LYS A 36 17.13 2.63 19.23
N VAL A 37 18.24 1.89 19.10
CA VAL A 37 19.27 1.81 20.14
C VAL A 37 19.96 3.17 20.30
N ALA A 38 20.33 3.85 19.21
CA ALA A 38 20.94 5.18 19.26
C ALA A 38 20.02 6.25 19.87
N VAL A 39 18.72 6.19 19.60
CA VAL A 39 17.72 7.07 20.23
C VAL A 39 17.56 6.71 21.71
N ALA A 40 17.49 5.42 22.06
CA ALA A 40 17.39 4.98 23.44
C ALA A 40 18.63 5.32 24.28
N THR A 41 19.84 5.30 23.70
CA THR A 41 21.07 5.72 24.38
C THR A 41 21.27 7.23 24.39
N ALA A 42 20.65 7.97 23.47
CA ALA A 42 20.60 9.44 23.48
C ALA A 42 19.53 10.00 24.44
N LEU A 43 18.59 9.19 24.92
CA LEU A 43 17.64 9.55 25.97
C LEU A 43 18.14 9.08 27.34
N PRO A 44 18.64 9.98 28.22
CA PRO A 44 18.81 9.64 29.63
C PRO A 44 17.43 9.42 30.29
N ALA A 45 17.37 8.48 31.23
CA ALA A 45 16.17 7.93 31.86
C ALA A 45 15.36 8.89 32.78
N ASP A 46 15.38 10.20 32.52
CA ASP A 46 14.67 11.20 33.32
C ASP A 46 13.79 12.09 32.43
N ALA A 47 12.59 11.59 32.15
CA ALA A 47 11.56 12.25 31.35
C ALA A 47 10.82 13.33 32.15
N SER A 48 11.52 14.39 32.57
CA SER A 48 10.88 15.50 33.31
C SER A 48 11.31 16.92 32.94
N LYS A 49 12.21 17.14 31.96
CA LYS A 49 12.45 18.49 31.42
C LYS A 49 12.61 18.47 29.90
N GLY A 50 11.78 19.27 29.23
CA GLY A 50 11.70 19.34 27.76
C GLY A 50 13.05 19.46 27.09
N GLN A 51 13.46 18.39 26.42
CA GLN A 51 14.62 18.39 25.55
C GLN A 51 14.24 19.15 24.28
N GLN A 52 14.85 20.32 24.11
CA GLN A 52 14.73 21.11 22.88
C GLN A 52 15.23 20.26 21.72
N ILE A 53 14.31 19.83 20.85
CA ILE A 53 14.64 19.22 19.57
C ILE A 53 15.54 20.21 18.84
N ASN A 54 16.75 19.78 18.49
CA ASN A 54 17.72 20.65 17.81
C ASN A 54 17.24 20.90 16.37
N VAL A 55 16.39 21.91 16.21
CA VAL A 55 15.63 22.23 14.99
C VAL A 55 16.55 22.46 13.80
N GLY A 56 17.80 22.88 14.05
CA GLY A 56 18.83 23.06 13.02
C GLY A 56 19.24 21.76 12.34
N PHE A 57 19.48 20.70 13.12
CA PHE A 57 19.85 19.39 12.59
C PHE A 57 18.70 18.73 11.83
N VAL A 58 17.48 18.81 12.36
CA VAL A 58 16.28 18.28 11.68
C VAL A 58 16.03 19.02 10.36
N ARG A 59 16.25 20.35 10.31
CA ARG A 59 16.15 21.11 9.07
C ARG A 59 17.22 20.71 8.06
N GLN A 60 18.46 20.47 8.48
CA GLN A 60 19.54 20.01 7.61
C GLN A 60 19.28 18.60 7.04
N GLU A 61 18.76 17.68 7.84
CA GLU A 61 18.35 16.36 7.36
C GLU A 61 17.14 16.45 6.44
N LEU A 62 16.19 17.35 6.71
CA LEU A 62 15.04 17.59 5.83
C LEU A 62 15.46 18.20 4.49
N THR A 63 16.46 19.08 4.45
CA THR A 63 17.00 19.62 3.19
C THR A 63 17.72 18.56 2.39
N LYS A 64 18.57 17.73 3.04
CA LYS A 64 19.22 16.59 2.37
C LYS A 64 18.20 15.58 1.84
N ALA A 65 17.15 15.28 2.61
CA ALA A 65 16.07 14.39 2.19
C ALA A 65 15.29 14.98 1.00
N LYS A 66 15.01 16.28 1.00
CA LYS A 66 14.38 16.98 -0.13
C LYS A 66 15.26 16.95 -1.38
N GLU A 67 16.56 17.14 -1.23
CA GLU A 67 17.52 17.04 -2.35
C GLU A 67 17.62 15.60 -2.88
N ALA A 68 17.62 14.60 -2.00
CA ALA A 68 17.60 13.19 -2.41
C ALA A 68 16.31 12.82 -3.16
N VAL A 69 15.16 13.33 -2.71
CA VAL A 69 13.86 13.15 -3.41
C VAL A 69 13.86 13.88 -4.76
N ALA A 70 14.44 15.09 -4.85
CA ALA A 70 14.57 15.80 -6.11
C ALA A 70 15.46 15.03 -7.10
N LYS A 71 16.62 14.53 -6.66
CA LYS A 71 17.50 13.69 -7.48
C LYS A 71 16.81 12.39 -7.91
N PHE A 72 16.04 11.76 -7.02
CA PHE A 72 15.27 10.57 -7.37
C PHE A 72 14.18 10.87 -8.40
N LYS A 73 13.48 12.00 -8.27
CA LYS A 73 12.47 12.45 -9.24
C LYS A 73 13.08 12.68 -10.62
N GLU A 74 14.24 13.31 -10.69
CA GLU A 74 14.96 13.50 -11.96
C GLU A 74 15.48 12.17 -12.52
N MET A 75 16.03 11.26 -11.70
CA MET A 75 16.42 9.92 -12.17
C MET A 75 15.24 9.12 -12.69
N VAL A 76 14.06 9.20 -12.05
CA VAL A 76 12.83 8.54 -12.53
C VAL A 76 12.33 9.17 -13.82
N ARG A 77 12.48 10.49 -13.97
CA ARG A 77 12.15 11.21 -15.20
C ARG A 77 13.09 10.84 -16.34
N GLU A 78 14.39 10.82 -16.12
CA GLU A 78 15.40 10.39 -17.10
C GLU A 78 15.23 8.90 -17.46
N ALA A 79 14.88 8.05 -16.50
CA ALA A 79 14.53 6.65 -16.76
C ALA A 79 13.21 6.51 -17.54
N ALA A 80 12.25 7.40 -17.35
CA ALA A 80 11.03 7.45 -18.14
C ALA A 80 11.28 7.98 -19.57
N GLU A 81 12.18 8.95 -19.73
CA GLU A 81 12.54 9.52 -21.03
C GLU A 81 13.42 8.55 -21.86
N ASN A 82 14.34 7.81 -21.24
CA ASN A 82 15.13 6.75 -21.90
C ASN A 82 14.35 5.42 -22.05
N GLY A 83 13.31 5.21 -21.25
CA GLY A 83 12.52 3.97 -21.19
C GLY A 83 11.31 3.90 -22.12
N GLY A 84 10.99 4.97 -22.85
CA GLY A 84 9.91 4.91 -23.82
C GLY A 84 9.24 6.26 -24.06
N ALA A 85 9.53 6.81 -25.24
CA ALA A 85 8.62 7.68 -25.95
C ALA A 85 7.26 6.97 -26.14
N ALA A 86 6.36 7.13 -25.17
CA ALA A 86 4.93 6.92 -25.34
C ALA A 86 4.16 7.79 -24.33
N ALA A 87 3.89 9.04 -24.77
CA ALA A 87 2.83 9.96 -24.30
C ALA A 87 2.81 10.31 -22.80
N GLY A 88 3.03 11.56 -22.38
CA GLY A 88 2.40 12.77 -22.93
C GLY A 88 1.18 13.14 -22.11
N GLY A 89 1.37 14.05 -21.15
CA GLY A 89 0.31 14.80 -20.48
C GLY A 89 -0.55 14.00 -19.50
N LEU A 90 -1.11 14.73 -18.52
CA LEU A 90 -2.38 14.33 -17.92
C LEU A 90 -3.48 14.72 -18.91
N PRO A 91 -4.12 13.76 -19.58
CA PRO A 91 -5.52 13.88 -19.88
C PRO A 91 -6.28 12.86 -19.02
N ASN A 92 -7.57 13.13 -18.82
CA ASN A 92 -8.57 12.10 -18.56
C ASN A 92 -8.58 11.10 -19.74
N ALA A 93 -7.50 10.34 -19.92
CA ALA A 93 -7.49 9.10 -20.66
C ALA A 93 -8.39 8.19 -19.85
N ARG A 94 -9.68 8.24 -20.20
CA ARG A 94 -10.60 7.11 -20.10
C ARG A 94 -9.73 5.89 -20.34
N ARG A 95 -9.33 5.24 -19.25
CA ARG A 95 -8.51 4.03 -19.28
C ARG A 95 -9.41 3.04 -19.98
N GLN A 96 -9.33 3.00 -21.31
CA GLN A 96 -9.67 1.81 -22.05
C GLN A 96 -8.52 0.85 -21.75
N MET A 97 -8.48 0.40 -20.48
CA MET A 97 -8.05 -0.95 -20.21
C MET A 97 -8.87 -1.76 -21.19
N LYS A 98 -8.17 -2.37 -22.14
CA LYS A 98 -8.71 -3.46 -22.92
C LYS A 98 -9.34 -4.36 -21.87
N ASP A 99 -10.67 -4.32 -21.77
CA ASP A 99 -11.39 -5.10 -20.80
C ASP A 99 -11.11 -6.54 -21.20
N ASP A 100 -10.10 -7.13 -20.58
CA ASP A 100 -9.84 -8.55 -20.63
C ASP A 100 -11.06 -9.15 -19.94
N LYS A 101 -12.15 -9.32 -20.71
CA LYS A 101 -13.41 -9.95 -20.28
C LYS A 101 -13.19 -11.39 -19.82
N THR A 102 -12.01 -11.94 -20.10
CA THR A 102 -11.51 -13.21 -19.63
C THR A 102 -11.10 -13.19 -18.15
N ARG A 103 -10.78 -12.01 -17.59
CA ARG A 103 -10.43 -11.83 -16.17
C ARG A 103 -11.65 -11.42 -15.36
N THR A 104 -11.74 -11.94 -14.14
CA THR A 104 -12.83 -11.59 -13.23
C THR A 104 -12.76 -10.12 -12.83
N LEU A 105 -13.89 -9.54 -12.41
CA LEU A 105 -13.91 -8.15 -11.94
C LEU A 105 -12.97 -7.97 -10.74
N TYR A 106 -12.85 -9.00 -9.90
CA TYR A 106 -11.96 -9.04 -8.77
C TYR A 106 -10.49 -8.81 -9.18
N GLU A 107 -10.01 -9.50 -10.22
CA GLU A 107 -8.65 -9.31 -10.75
C GLU A 107 -8.47 -7.94 -11.42
N ARG A 108 -9.51 -7.46 -12.12
CA ARG A 108 -9.48 -6.15 -12.79
C ARG A 108 -9.43 -4.97 -11.84
N VAL A 109 -10.08 -5.09 -10.67
CA VAL A 109 -10.04 -4.07 -9.61
C VAL A 109 -8.71 -4.10 -8.84
N GLY A 110 -7.91 -5.15 -8.99
CA GLY A 110 -6.60 -5.31 -8.36
C GLY A 110 -6.61 -6.17 -7.09
N GLY A 111 -7.59 -7.07 -6.97
CA GLY A 111 -7.65 -8.10 -5.92
C GLY A 111 -7.97 -7.57 -4.52
N ASP A 112 -7.64 -8.40 -3.51
CA ASP A 112 -8.03 -8.24 -2.12
C ASP A 112 -7.65 -6.87 -1.54
N LEU A 113 -6.40 -6.44 -1.71
CA LEU A 113 -5.89 -5.21 -1.09
C LEU A 113 -6.68 -3.96 -1.52
N ASN A 114 -7.01 -3.88 -2.81
CA ASN A 114 -7.74 -2.75 -3.37
C ASN A 114 -9.20 -2.75 -2.94
N ILE A 115 -9.82 -3.92 -2.85
CA ILE A 115 -11.20 -4.06 -2.38
C ILE A 115 -11.27 -3.74 -0.88
N GLU A 116 -10.34 -4.25 -0.07
CA GLU A 116 -10.26 -3.96 1.37
C GLU A 116 -10.12 -2.46 1.63
N THR A 117 -9.18 -1.81 0.93
CA THR A 117 -8.98 -0.36 1.02
C THR A 117 -10.23 0.41 0.56
N GLY A 118 -10.89 -0.03 -0.52
CA GLY A 118 -12.12 0.56 -1.01
C GLY A 118 -13.26 0.48 0.01
N VAL A 119 -13.42 -0.67 0.66
CA VAL A 119 -14.40 -0.88 1.73
C VAL A 119 -14.09 0.02 2.93
N GLU A 120 -12.82 0.15 3.33
CA GLU A 120 -12.44 1.03 4.44
C GLU A 120 -12.78 2.50 4.15
N ILE A 121 -12.45 3.00 2.96
CA ILE A 121 -12.79 4.37 2.54
C ILE A 121 -14.31 4.57 2.54
N MET A 122 -15.08 3.59 2.05
CA MET A 122 -16.53 3.64 2.03
C MET A 122 -17.11 3.79 3.43
N PHE A 123 -16.70 2.93 4.37
CA PHE A 123 -17.18 2.96 5.75
C PHE A 123 -16.75 4.25 6.48
N ASN A 124 -15.54 4.75 6.22
CA ASN A 124 -15.09 6.02 6.80
C ASN A 124 -15.94 7.19 6.31
N LYS A 125 -16.30 7.23 5.02
CA LYS A 125 -17.22 8.24 4.47
C LYS A 125 -18.64 8.10 5.02
N MET A 126 -19.15 6.88 5.17
CA MET A 126 -20.48 6.63 5.74
C MET A 126 -20.59 7.05 7.21
N LEU A 127 -19.52 6.91 8.01
CA LEU A 127 -19.52 7.37 9.39
C LEU A 127 -19.47 8.91 9.53
N GLN A 128 -18.99 9.59 8.51
CA GLN A 128 -18.95 11.05 8.44
C GLN A 128 -20.28 11.65 7.95
N ASP A 129 -21.05 10.92 7.14
CA ASP A 129 -22.35 11.37 6.64
C ASP A 129 -23.44 11.21 7.71
N SER A 130 -24.03 12.33 8.13
CA SER A 130 -25.06 12.38 9.18
C SER A 130 -26.33 11.61 8.84
N ARG A 131 -26.62 11.38 7.55
CA ARG A 131 -27.84 10.68 7.09
C ARG A 131 -27.78 9.18 7.32
N VAL A 132 -26.59 8.59 7.15
CA VAL A 132 -26.38 7.14 7.25
C VAL A 132 -25.73 6.72 8.58
N ARG A 133 -25.11 7.67 9.29
CA ARG A 133 -24.44 7.42 10.57
C ARG A 133 -25.33 6.76 11.62
N SER A 134 -26.62 7.07 11.66
CA SER A 134 -27.57 6.49 12.63
C SER A 134 -27.79 4.99 12.47
N TYR A 135 -27.54 4.44 11.28
CA TYR A 135 -27.68 3.00 11.01
C TYR A 135 -26.46 2.18 11.45
N PHE A 136 -25.34 2.83 11.77
CA PHE A 136 -24.12 2.16 12.22
C PHE A 136 -24.06 2.09 13.75
N GLU A 137 -23.69 0.93 14.28
CA GLU A 137 -23.51 0.74 15.71
C GLU A 137 -22.29 1.49 16.25
N LYS A 138 -22.39 2.03 17.47
CA LYS A 138 -21.28 2.73 18.14
C LYS A 138 -20.13 1.79 18.54
N ASN A 139 -20.37 0.48 18.57
CA ASN A 139 -19.38 -0.50 18.99
C ASN A 139 -18.35 -0.76 17.86
N GLN A 140 -17.11 -0.34 18.10
CA GLN A 140 -16.00 -0.51 17.16
C GLN A 140 -15.76 -1.98 16.78
N ARG A 141 -15.96 -2.95 17.68
CA ARG A 141 -15.75 -4.37 17.36
C ARG A 141 -16.76 -4.88 16.34
N LYS A 142 -18.03 -4.52 16.50
CA LYS A 142 -19.09 -4.90 15.56
C LYS A 142 -18.93 -4.20 14.21
N MET A 143 -18.48 -2.93 14.22
CA MET A 143 -18.10 -2.21 12.99
C MET A 143 -17.00 -2.92 12.20
N GLN A 144 -15.96 -3.41 12.88
CA GLN A 144 -14.88 -4.16 12.21
C GLN A 144 -15.38 -5.51 11.65
N GLN A 145 -16.30 -6.19 12.34
CA GLN A 145 -16.93 -7.41 11.82
C GLN A 145 -17.78 -7.11 10.59
N MET A 146 -18.57 -6.04 10.59
CA MET A 146 -19.34 -5.63 9.41
C MET A 146 -18.45 -5.30 8.22
N ARG A 147 -17.34 -4.58 8.43
CA ARG A 147 -16.34 -4.30 7.37
C ARG A 147 -15.82 -5.59 6.75
N LYS A 148 -15.44 -6.58 7.57
CA LYS A 148 -14.95 -7.89 7.11
C LYS A 148 -16.01 -8.67 6.33
N LYS A 149 -17.24 -8.76 6.87
CA LYS A 149 -18.36 -9.42 6.17
C LYS A 149 -18.65 -8.74 4.83
N PHE A 150 -18.60 -7.40 4.78
CA PHE A 150 -18.83 -6.64 3.57
C PHE A 150 -17.72 -6.80 2.53
N PHE A 151 -16.46 -6.84 2.97
CA PHE A 151 -15.32 -7.20 2.13
C PHE A 151 -15.50 -8.58 1.49
N GLN A 152 -15.83 -9.59 2.30
CA GLN A 152 -16.08 -10.96 1.82
C GLN A 152 -17.24 -11.02 0.82
N PHE A 153 -18.33 -10.29 1.08
CA PHE A 153 -19.46 -10.21 0.16
C PHE A 153 -19.03 -9.62 -1.20
N ILE A 154 -18.30 -8.50 -1.16
CA ILE A 154 -17.84 -7.81 -2.37
C ILE A 154 -16.80 -8.65 -3.13
N SER A 155 -15.86 -9.30 -2.45
CA SER A 155 -14.86 -10.14 -3.09
C SER A 155 -15.51 -11.35 -3.79
N GLY A 156 -16.49 -11.99 -3.15
CA GLY A 156 -17.29 -13.04 -3.78
C GLY A 156 -18.13 -12.54 -4.95
N PHE A 157 -18.78 -11.39 -4.82
CA PHE A 157 -19.60 -10.80 -5.89
C PHE A 157 -18.80 -10.44 -7.14
N PHE A 158 -17.55 -9.98 -6.97
CA PHE A 158 -16.66 -9.67 -8.10
C PHE A 158 -15.99 -10.90 -8.73
N GLY A 159 -16.30 -12.11 -8.27
CA GLY A 159 -15.74 -13.36 -8.80
C GLY A 159 -14.37 -13.72 -8.22
N GLY A 160 -14.05 -13.20 -7.03
CA GLY A 160 -12.91 -13.64 -6.22
C GLY A 160 -13.25 -14.88 -5.37
N PRO A 161 -12.35 -15.28 -4.46
CA PRO A 161 -12.58 -16.40 -3.57
C PRO A 161 -13.86 -16.20 -2.74
N ALA A 162 -14.83 -17.11 -2.87
CA ALA A 162 -16.10 -17.05 -2.15
C ALA A 162 -15.90 -17.41 -0.66
N LEU A 163 -15.35 -16.48 0.10
CA LEU A 163 -15.16 -16.60 1.56
C LEU A 163 -16.39 -16.10 2.34
N TYR A 164 -17.43 -15.64 1.64
CA TYR A 164 -18.64 -15.13 2.25
C TYR A 164 -19.65 -16.26 2.50
N ASP A 165 -19.86 -16.57 3.77
CA ASP A 165 -20.94 -17.48 4.17
C ASP A 165 -22.23 -16.68 4.39
N ALA A 166 -23.17 -16.81 3.44
CA ALA A 166 -24.48 -16.16 3.50
C ALA A 166 -25.31 -16.60 4.73
N ASN A 167 -25.01 -17.77 5.33
CA ASN A 167 -25.69 -18.23 6.53
C ASN A 167 -25.21 -17.51 7.80
N ASN A 168 -24.10 -16.78 7.73
CA ASN A 168 -23.47 -16.08 8.85
C ASN A 168 -23.78 -14.57 8.87
N ILE A 169 -24.89 -14.15 8.27
CA ILE A 169 -25.35 -12.75 8.22
C ILE A 169 -26.03 -12.31 9.53
N LYS A 170 -26.39 -13.25 10.41
CA LYS A 170 -26.97 -12.94 11.73
C LYS A 170 -26.02 -12.18 12.64
#